data_AF-A0A9P7FMX7-F1
#
_entry.id   AF-A0A9P7FMX7-F1
#
_cell.length_a   1.000
_cell.length_b   1.000
_cell.length_c   1.000
_cell.angle_alpha   90.00
_cell.angle_beta   90.00
_cell.angle_gamma   90.00
#
_symmetry.space_group_name_H-M   'P 1'
#
loop_
_entity.id
_entity.type
_entity.pdbx_description
1 polymer ?
#
loop_
_entity_poly.entity_id
_entity_poly.type
_entity_poly.pdbx_seq_one_letter_code
_entity_poly.pdbx_strand_id
1 'polypeptide(L)'
;MRAVGFEVIDVEDGTNDLHGIIAALQQAKRNSLLSQTQKQKPTFVHIRTIIGYGSRKANSGAAHGAALGEEEVKILKDNLQLSREEKFVIPQEVYDYYQSTVPEGATREARWTALLANYATAYPELHAELIARLTPSPASSISSSSGNHEEHPVYALPKEYVALLPPKSQLPSAPQATRKSSGIVVQALAPRFPALMLG
;
A
#
# COMPACT_ATOMS: atom_id res chain seq x y z
N MET A 1 -17.98 10.78 -1.74
CA MET A 1 -17.02 10.68 -0.61
C MET A 1 -17.57 11.23 0.70
N ARG A 2 -17.94 12.52 0.79
CA ARG A 2 -18.51 13.09 2.04
C ARG A 2 -19.70 12.28 2.60
N ALA A 3 -20.63 11.87 1.73
CA ALA A 3 -21.81 11.07 2.11
C ALA A 3 -21.47 9.67 2.69
N VAL A 4 -20.31 9.11 2.34
CA VAL A 4 -19.83 7.81 2.86
C VAL A 4 -18.83 7.97 4.01
N GLY A 5 -18.86 9.13 4.69
CA GLY A 5 -18.13 9.35 5.93
C GLY A 5 -16.69 9.85 5.78
N PHE A 6 -16.23 10.16 4.56
CA PHE A 6 -14.88 10.71 4.35
C PHE A 6 -14.84 12.20 4.66
N GLU A 7 -13.71 12.64 5.22
CA GLU A 7 -13.29 14.02 5.09
C GLU A 7 -12.78 14.23 3.66
N VAL A 8 -13.14 15.36 3.03
CA VAL A 8 -12.74 15.65 1.65
C VAL A 8 -12.03 16.99 1.61
N ILE A 9 -10.82 17.00 1.07
CA ILE A 9 -9.99 18.18 0.82
C ILE A 9 -9.90 18.35 -0.68
N ASP A 10 -10.38 19.47 -1.21
CA ASP A 10 -10.38 19.75 -2.65
C ASP A 10 -9.14 20.60 -3.02
N VAL A 11 -8.44 20.20 -4.08
CA VAL A 11 -7.36 20.96 -4.73
C VAL A 11 -7.82 21.25 -6.16
N GLU A 12 -8.26 22.48 -6.40
CA GLU A 12 -8.95 22.86 -7.63
C GLU A 12 -8.02 23.00 -8.85
N ASP A 13 -6.74 23.38 -8.65
CA ASP A 13 -5.70 23.40 -9.69
C ASP A 13 -4.54 22.46 -9.33
N GLY A 14 -4.80 21.16 -9.34
CA GLY A 14 -3.75 20.17 -9.15
C GLY A 14 -2.76 20.06 -10.30
N THR A 15 -2.95 20.80 -11.39
CA THR A 15 -2.01 20.81 -12.52
C THR A 15 -0.85 21.78 -12.28
N ASN A 16 -1.10 22.92 -11.64
CA ASN A 16 -0.07 23.94 -11.41
C ASN A 16 0.16 24.30 -9.93
N ASP A 17 -0.78 23.97 -9.03
CA ASP A 17 -0.67 24.32 -7.61
C ASP A 17 -0.01 23.21 -6.77
N LEU A 18 1.31 23.11 -6.89
CA LEU A 18 2.11 22.19 -6.06
C LEU A 18 1.94 22.49 -4.56
N HIS A 19 1.82 23.77 -4.19
CA HIS A 19 1.68 24.17 -2.79
C HIS A 19 0.33 23.71 -2.20
N GLY A 20 -0.77 23.84 -2.96
CA GLY A 20 -2.09 23.34 -2.58
C GLY A 20 -2.10 21.83 -2.38
N ILE A 21 -1.42 21.07 -3.25
CA ILE A 21 -1.27 19.61 -3.08
C ILE A 21 -0.51 19.29 -1.79
N ILE A 22 0.62 19.95 -1.55
CA ILE A 22 1.43 19.74 -0.33
C ILE A 22 0.61 20.08 0.93
N ALA A 23 -0.10 21.21 0.93
CA ALA A 23 -0.94 21.63 2.05
C ALA A 23 -2.06 20.62 2.32
N ALA A 24 -2.71 20.10 1.27
CA ALA A 24 -3.75 19.09 1.40
C ALA A 24 -3.22 17.77 1.98
N LEU A 25 -2.05 17.30 1.54
CA LEU A 25 -1.40 16.10 2.08
C LEU A 25 -0.98 16.29 3.55
N GLN A 26 -0.46 17.45 3.90
CA GLN A 26 -0.12 17.79 5.29
C GLN A 26 -1.37 17.84 6.18
N GLN A 27 -2.47 18.40 5.68
CA GLN A 27 -3.76 18.39 6.39
C GLN A 27 -4.29 16.97 6.57
N ALA A 28 -4.28 16.15 5.53
CA ALA A 28 -4.69 14.74 5.61
C ALA A 28 -3.88 13.97 6.67
N LYS A 29 -2.56 14.19 6.72
CA LYS A 29 -1.68 13.61 7.75
C LYS A 29 -2.01 14.13 9.16
N ARG A 30 -2.33 15.42 9.33
CA ARG A 30 -2.74 15.96 10.64
C ARG A 30 -4.05 15.31 11.10
N ASN A 31 -5.01 15.14 10.19
CA ASN A 31 -6.30 14.53 10.50
C ASN A 31 -6.17 13.07 10.92
N SER A 32 -5.25 12.30 10.30
CA SER A 32 -5.01 10.90 10.67
C SER A 32 -4.34 10.74 12.05
N LEU A 33 -3.69 11.79 12.56
CA LEU A 33 -3.02 11.79 13.87
C LEU A 33 -3.92 12.28 15.02
N LEU A 34 -5.16 12.73 14.75
CA LEU A 34 -6.11 13.12 15.80
C LEU A 34 -6.50 11.90 16.63
N SER A 35 -6.38 11.99 17.97
CA SER A 35 -6.58 10.91 18.95
C SER A 35 -7.89 10.10 18.75
N GLN A 36 -7.86 8.80 19.08
CA GLN A 36 -8.96 7.83 19.01
C GLN A 36 -10.26 8.23 19.74
N THR A 37 -10.26 9.35 20.45
CA THR A 37 -11.40 9.95 21.15
C THR A 37 -12.27 10.84 20.25
N GLN A 38 -11.74 11.29 19.10
CA GLN A 38 -12.52 11.97 18.06
C GLN A 38 -12.86 10.98 16.96
N LYS A 39 -14.07 11.07 16.38
CA LYS A 39 -14.51 10.23 15.25
C LYS A 39 -13.59 10.45 14.06
N GLN A 40 -12.52 9.66 13.97
CA GLN A 40 -11.58 9.68 12.86
C GLN A 40 -12.33 9.33 11.57
N LYS A 41 -12.21 10.19 10.57
CA LYS A 41 -12.72 9.95 9.21
C LYS A 41 -11.52 9.68 8.30
N PRO A 42 -11.61 8.72 7.37
CA PRO A 42 -10.62 8.65 6.31
C PRO A 42 -10.67 9.94 5.49
N THR A 43 -9.51 10.39 5.01
CA THR A 43 -9.40 11.59 4.17
C THR A 43 -9.33 11.20 2.70
N PHE A 44 -10.11 11.89 1.86
CA PHE A 44 -10.05 11.84 0.41
C PHE A 44 -9.56 13.19 -0.11
N VAL A 45 -8.36 13.23 -0.69
CA VAL A 45 -7.83 14.42 -1.33
C VAL A 45 -8.26 14.41 -2.79
N HIS A 46 -9.19 15.30 -3.15
CA HIS A 46 -9.72 15.43 -4.49
C HIS A 46 -8.88 16.43 -5.28
N ILE A 47 -7.94 15.92 -6.07
CA ILE A 47 -7.03 16.73 -6.87
C ILE A 47 -7.57 16.80 -8.30
N ARG A 48 -8.00 17.99 -8.73
CA ARG A 48 -8.43 18.21 -10.12
C ARG A 48 -7.20 18.47 -10.98
N THR A 49 -7.03 17.66 -12.02
CA THR A 49 -5.91 17.78 -12.96
C THR A 49 -6.40 17.75 -14.40
N ILE A 50 -5.54 18.19 -15.32
CA ILE A 50 -5.73 18.06 -16.76
C ILE A 50 -5.02 16.79 -17.23
N ILE A 51 -5.79 15.79 -17.69
CA ILE A 51 -5.21 14.60 -18.33
C ILE A 51 -4.43 14.99 -19.59
N GLY A 52 -3.24 14.41 -19.77
CA GLY A 52 -2.38 14.73 -20.92
C GLY A 52 -1.88 16.18 -20.94
N TYR A 53 -1.76 16.83 -19.79
CA TYR A 53 -1.28 18.22 -19.69
C TYR A 53 -0.02 18.48 -20.53
N GLY A 54 0.00 19.62 -21.22
CA GLY A 54 1.07 20.00 -22.14
C GLY A 54 0.98 19.37 -23.55
N SER A 55 0.13 18.38 -23.79
CA SER A 55 -0.14 17.84 -25.13
C SER A 55 -1.30 18.58 -25.81
N ARG A 56 -1.34 18.58 -27.15
CA ARG A 56 -2.52 18.98 -27.94
C ARG A 56 -3.73 18.07 -27.73
N LYS A 57 -3.52 16.86 -27.20
CA LYS A 57 -4.58 15.92 -26.82
C LYS A 57 -5.05 16.11 -25.37
N ALA A 58 -4.56 17.13 -24.66
CA ALA A 58 -4.93 17.41 -23.28
C ALA A 58 -6.45 17.53 -23.10
N ASN A 59 -6.94 17.16 -21.91
CA ASN A 59 -8.35 17.22 -21.55
C ASN A 59 -9.28 16.41 -22.49
N SER A 60 -8.78 15.33 -23.09
CA SER A 60 -9.55 14.49 -24.01
C SER A 60 -9.33 13.00 -23.76
N GLY A 61 -10.30 12.17 -24.14
CA GLY A 61 -10.18 10.70 -24.05
C GLY A 61 -9.03 10.13 -24.88
N ALA A 62 -8.56 10.85 -25.91
CA ALA A 62 -7.43 10.44 -26.74
C ALA A 62 -6.08 10.42 -25.98
N ALA A 63 -5.98 11.11 -24.84
CA ALA A 63 -4.79 11.09 -23.98
C ALA A 63 -4.76 9.91 -22.99
N HIS A 64 -5.82 9.11 -22.89
CA HIS A 64 -5.97 8.12 -21.83
C HIS A 64 -5.18 6.82 -22.07
N GLY A 65 -5.43 6.15 -23.19
CA GLY A 65 -5.01 4.75 -23.38
C GLY A 65 -4.20 4.46 -24.64
N ALA A 66 -3.79 5.49 -25.37
CA ALA A 66 -3.01 5.34 -26.60
C ALA A 66 -1.70 6.11 -26.48
N ALA A 67 -0.63 5.58 -27.10
CA ALA A 67 0.62 6.32 -27.24
C ALA A 67 0.35 7.67 -27.93
N LEU A 68 0.99 8.74 -27.43
CA LEU A 68 0.78 10.08 -27.97
C LEU A 68 1.23 10.19 -29.44
N GLY A 69 2.29 9.46 -29.81
CA GLY A 69 2.97 9.51 -31.11
C GLY A 69 4.19 10.43 -31.06
N GLU A 70 5.18 10.20 -31.93
CA GLU A 70 6.46 10.92 -31.89
C GLU A 70 6.33 12.44 -32.02
N GLU A 71 5.51 12.90 -32.97
CA GLU A 71 5.29 14.34 -33.18
C GLU A 71 4.61 15.01 -31.99
N GLU A 72 3.68 14.30 -31.36
CA GLU A 72 3.00 14.81 -30.18
C GLU A 72 3.93 14.88 -28.96
N VAL A 73 4.84 13.92 -28.82
CA VAL A 73 5.89 13.93 -27.78
C VAL A 73 6.85 15.10 -27.98
N LYS A 74 7.26 15.39 -29.23
CA LYS A 74 8.12 16.55 -29.53
C LYS A 74 7.46 17.87 -29.11
N ILE A 75 6.16 18.03 -29.40
CA ILE A 75 5.39 19.23 -29.02
C ILE A 75 5.22 19.32 -27.50
N LEU A 76 4.89 18.21 -26.84
CA LEU A 76 4.80 18.17 -25.38
C LEU A 76 6.11 18.61 -24.72
N LYS A 77 7.25 18.09 -25.20
CA LYS A 77 8.57 18.48 -24.71
C LYS A 77 8.84 19.97 -24.89
N ASP A 78 8.52 20.52 -26.07
CA ASP A 78 8.65 21.95 -26.34
C ASP A 78 7.83 22.80 -25.35
N ASN A 79 6.58 22.41 -25.12
CA ASN A 79 5.70 23.07 -24.14
C ASN A 79 6.22 22.96 -22.69
N LEU A 80 6.98 21.90 -22.39
CA LEU A 80 7.63 21.68 -21.09
C LEU A 80 9.07 22.18 -21.04
N GLN A 81 9.55 22.86 -22.09
CA GLN A 81 10.92 23.40 -22.21
C GLN A 81 12.00 22.31 -22.13
N LEU A 82 11.70 21.14 -22.68
CA LEU A 82 12.57 19.97 -22.78
C LEU A 82 13.06 19.75 -24.22
N SER A 83 14.20 19.06 -24.36
CA SER A 83 14.78 18.70 -25.65
C SER A 83 13.85 17.79 -26.47
N ARG A 84 13.49 18.26 -27.68
CA ARG A 84 12.56 17.57 -28.60
C ARG A 84 13.06 16.19 -29.02
N GLU A 85 14.36 16.08 -29.29
CA GLU A 85 14.96 14.89 -29.90
C GLU A 85 15.39 13.83 -28.88
N GLU A 86 15.78 14.24 -27.67
CA GLU A 86 16.36 13.33 -26.68
C GLU A 86 15.31 12.45 -26.01
N LYS A 87 15.46 11.13 -26.10
CA LYS A 87 14.55 10.19 -25.43
C LYS A 87 15.21 9.68 -24.15
N PHE A 88 14.42 9.56 -23.08
CA PHE A 88 14.87 9.01 -21.79
C PHE A 88 16.01 9.80 -21.11
N VAL A 89 16.08 11.11 -21.33
CA VAL A 89 17.02 11.99 -20.64
C VAL A 89 16.36 12.58 -19.40
N ILE A 90 17.06 12.48 -18.28
CA ILE A 90 16.67 13.08 -16.99
C ILE A 90 17.69 14.18 -16.70
N PRO A 91 17.28 15.47 -16.60
CA PRO A 91 18.19 16.56 -16.30
C PRO A 91 18.94 16.36 -14.98
N GLN A 92 20.19 16.82 -14.91
CA GLN A 92 21.02 16.67 -13.71
C GLN A 92 20.37 17.31 -12.48
N GLU A 93 19.66 18.44 -12.63
CA GLU A 93 18.96 19.08 -11.52
C GLU A 93 17.92 18.16 -10.84
N VAL A 94 17.34 17.20 -11.57
CA VAL A 94 16.38 16.23 -11.02
C VAL A 94 17.13 15.22 -10.16
N TYR A 95 18.27 14.71 -10.62
CA TYR A 95 19.12 13.84 -9.80
C TYR A 95 19.62 14.56 -8.55
N ASP A 96 20.09 15.79 -8.70
CA ASP A 96 20.57 16.63 -7.60
C ASP A 96 19.47 16.92 -6.59
N TYR A 97 18.23 17.14 -7.05
CA TYR A 97 17.07 17.30 -6.16
C TYR A 97 16.78 16.04 -5.34
N TYR A 98 16.90 14.85 -5.93
CA TYR A 98 16.62 13.58 -5.25
C TYR A 98 17.81 12.98 -4.50
N GLN A 99 19.02 13.54 -4.61
CA GLN A 99 20.26 12.96 -4.09
C GLN A 99 20.22 12.66 -2.58
N SER A 100 19.48 13.45 -1.78
CA SER A 100 19.37 13.24 -0.32
C SER A 100 18.44 12.09 0.07
N THR A 101 17.62 11.60 -0.86
CA THR A 101 16.56 10.61 -0.56
C THR A 101 17.15 9.30 -0.01
N VAL A 102 18.23 8.80 -0.61
CA VAL A 102 18.90 7.57 -0.20
C VAL A 102 19.49 7.68 1.22
N PRO A 103 20.36 8.67 1.53
CA PRO A 103 20.91 8.80 2.88
C PRO A 103 19.86 9.15 3.95
N GLU A 104 18.82 9.92 3.61
CA GLU A 104 17.70 10.16 4.52
C GLU A 104 16.91 8.89 4.81
N GLY A 105 16.67 8.07 3.78
CA GLY A 105 16.06 6.75 3.90
C GLY A 105 16.84 5.85 4.84
N ALA A 106 18.15 5.71 4.60
CA ALA A 106 19.05 4.93 5.45
C ALA A 106 19.06 5.42 6.90
N THR A 107 19.00 6.75 7.12
CA THR A 107 18.90 7.33 8.47
C THR A 107 17.59 6.97 9.16
N ARG A 108 16.46 7.02 8.45
CA ARG A 108 15.14 6.65 9.00
C ARG A 108 15.07 5.15 9.32
N GLU A 109 15.62 4.32 8.43
CA GLU A 109 15.73 2.88 8.63
C GLU A 109 16.62 2.56 9.85
N ALA A 110 17.81 3.15 9.95
CA ALA A 110 18.70 2.94 11.10
C ALA A 110 18.02 3.33 12.42
N ARG A 111 17.26 4.43 12.45
CA ARG A 111 16.46 4.82 13.62
C ARG A 111 15.37 3.80 13.95
N TRP A 112 14.67 3.29 12.95
CA TRP A 112 13.64 2.26 13.14
C TRP A 112 14.25 0.95 13.65
N THR A 113 15.39 0.53 13.09
CA THR A 113 16.13 -0.66 13.54
C THR A 113 16.59 -0.54 14.99
N ALA A 114 17.12 0.63 15.38
CA ALA A 114 17.48 0.89 16.76
C ALA A 114 16.26 0.88 17.70
N LEU A 115 15.14 1.45 17.26
CA LEU A 115 13.87 1.41 18.00
C LEU A 115 13.38 -0.05 18.16
N LEU A 116 13.47 -0.85 17.11
CA LEU A 116 13.08 -2.26 17.13
C LEU A 116 13.97 -3.09 18.07
N ALA A 117 15.28 -2.82 18.11
CA ALA A 117 16.20 -3.45 19.06
C ALA A 117 15.84 -3.12 20.52
N ASN A 118 15.55 -1.85 20.81
CA ASN A 118 15.08 -1.45 22.14
C ASN A 118 13.73 -2.08 22.49
N TYR A 119 12.82 -2.18 21.52
CA TYR A 119 11.54 -2.87 21.66
C TYR A 119 11.72 -4.36 21.99
N ALA A 120 12.74 -5.02 21.43
CA ALA A 120 13.08 -6.40 21.76
C ALA A 120 13.45 -6.59 23.24
N THR A 121 14.17 -5.64 23.83
CA THR A 121 14.53 -5.69 25.26
C THR A 121 13.32 -5.39 26.16
N ALA A 122 12.50 -4.40 25.79
CA ALA A 122 11.35 -3.99 26.60
C ALA A 122 10.15 -4.95 26.50
N TYR A 123 9.96 -5.59 25.34
CA TYR A 123 8.81 -6.45 25.03
C TYR A 123 9.23 -7.69 24.24
N PRO A 124 9.98 -8.62 24.85
CA PRO A 124 10.60 -9.75 24.15
C PRO A 124 9.61 -10.66 23.42
N GLU A 125 8.46 -10.96 24.03
CA GLU A 125 7.43 -11.82 23.43
C GLU A 125 6.76 -11.15 22.23
N LEU A 126 6.36 -9.88 22.35
CA LEU A 126 5.74 -9.13 21.25
C LEU A 126 6.72 -8.85 20.10
N HIS A 127 8.01 -8.67 20.41
CA HIS A 127 9.05 -8.57 19.40
C HIS A 127 9.20 -9.88 18.63
N ALA A 128 9.25 -11.02 19.32
CA ALA A 128 9.31 -12.32 18.66
C ALA A 128 8.10 -12.56 17.74
N GLU A 129 6.89 -12.19 18.18
CA GLU A 129 5.68 -12.24 17.34
C GLU A 129 5.82 -11.33 16.10
N LEU A 130 6.26 -10.08 16.29
CA LEU A 130 6.44 -9.13 15.19
C LEU A 130 7.44 -9.63 14.15
N ILE A 131 8.61 -10.11 14.57
CA ILE A 131 9.63 -10.66 13.66
C ILE A 131 9.09 -11.88 12.91
N ALA A 132 8.36 -12.77 13.59
CA ALA A 132 7.73 -13.93 12.94
C ALA A 132 6.72 -13.50 11.86
N ARG A 133 6.00 -12.39 12.06
CA ARG A 133 5.06 -11.83 11.07
C ARG A 133 5.74 -11.10 9.91
N LEU A 134 6.91 -10.50 10.13
CA LEU A 134 7.66 -9.78 9.10
C LEU A 134 8.56 -10.71 8.26
N THR A 135 8.86 -11.91 8.77
CA THR A 135 9.72 -12.88 8.08
C THR A 135 8.90 -13.80 7.17
N PRO A 136 9.19 -13.88 5.86
CA PRO A 136 8.55 -14.84 4.96
C PRO A 136 8.80 -16.29 5.39
N SER A 137 7.81 -17.17 5.20
CA SER A 137 7.99 -18.61 5.47
C SER A 137 8.84 -19.27 4.38
N PRO A 138 9.83 -20.11 4.72
CA PRO A 138 10.51 -20.94 3.72
C PRO A 138 9.62 -22.04 3.11
N ALA A 139 8.40 -22.26 3.64
CA ALA A 139 7.43 -23.22 3.10
C ALA A 139 6.46 -22.60 2.06
N SER A 140 6.74 -21.39 1.54
CA SER A 140 5.79 -20.61 0.75
C SER A 140 5.67 -20.97 -0.74
N SER A 141 6.30 -22.04 -1.23
CA SER A 141 5.98 -22.56 -2.57
C SER A 141 4.79 -23.52 -2.51
N ILE A 142 3.59 -22.99 -2.30
CA ILE A 142 2.40 -23.71 -2.76
C ILE A 142 2.33 -23.46 -4.26
N SER A 143 2.87 -24.38 -5.07
CA SER A 143 2.66 -24.33 -6.51
C SER A 143 1.17 -24.57 -6.77
N SER A 144 0.44 -23.52 -7.10
CA SER A 144 -0.85 -23.68 -7.75
C SER A 144 -0.58 -24.16 -9.19
N SER A 145 -1.09 -25.33 -9.54
CA SER A 145 -0.97 -25.91 -10.89
C SER A 145 -1.79 -25.19 -11.98
N SER A 146 -2.36 -24.02 -11.68
CA SER A 146 -3.08 -23.17 -12.63
C SER A 146 -2.30 -21.86 -12.81
N GLY A 147 -1.85 -21.62 -14.03
CA GLY A 147 -0.81 -20.65 -14.36
C GLY A 147 -1.09 -19.17 -14.04
N ASN A 148 0.03 -18.43 -14.01
CA ASN A 148 0.18 -16.98 -13.94
C ASN A 148 -0.36 -16.28 -12.68
N HIS A 149 0.15 -16.68 -11.52
CA HIS A 149 0.10 -15.82 -10.32
C HIS A 149 1.51 -15.59 -9.80
N GLU A 150 1.85 -14.31 -9.56
CA GLU A 150 3.06 -13.93 -8.85
C GLU A 150 3.11 -14.65 -7.50
N GLU A 151 4.26 -15.24 -7.17
CA GLU A 151 4.47 -15.94 -5.90
C GLU A 151 4.41 -14.93 -4.76
N HIS A 152 3.23 -14.77 -4.16
CA HIS A 152 3.09 -13.97 -2.94
C HIS A 152 3.67 -14.77 -1.76
N PRO A 153 4.57 -14.18 -0.96
CA PRO A 153 5.12 -14.85 0.22
C PRO A 153 3.97 -15.20 1.19
N VAL A 154 3.73 -16.50 1.38
CA VAL A 154 2.84 -16.99 2.42
C VAL A 154 3.58 -16.90 3.75
N TYR A 155 3.18 -15.95 4.61
CA TYR A 155 3.72 -15.82 5.96
C TYR A 155 3.40 -17.08 6.78
N ALA A 156 4.38 -17.56 7.55
CA ALA A 156 4.28 -18.85 8.23
C ALA A 156 3.18 -18.80 9.30
N LEU A 157 2.12 -19.59 9.14
CA LEU A 157 1.36 -20.01 10.31
C LEU A 157 2.31 -20.88 11.17
N PRO A 158 2.37 -20.67 12.49
CA PRO A 158 3.08 -21.56 13.39
C PRO A 158 2.74 -23.02 13.07
N LYS A 159 3.76 -23.89 12.93
CA LYS A 159 3.63 -25.30 12.50
C LYS A 159 2.57 -26.09 13.31
N GLU A 160 2.25 -25.59 14.49
CA GLU A 160 1.32 -26.16 15.47
C GLU A 160 -0.15 -25.93 15.11
N TYR A 161 -0.47 -25.10 14.11
CA TYR A 161 -1.87 -24.80 13.75
C TYR A 161 -2.68 -26.04 13.38
N VAL A 162 -2.03 -27.06 12.78
CA VAL A 162 -2.68 -28.33 12.43
C VAL A 162 -3.10 -29.09 13.69
N ALA A 163 -2.30 -29.04 14.76
CA ALA A 163 -2.62 -29.65 16.04
C ALA A 163 -3.76 -28.90 16.77
N LEU A 164 -3.99 -27.64 16.40
CA LEU A 164 -5.11 -26.83 16.90
C LEU A 164 -6.40 -27.04 16.10
N LEU A 165 -6.36 -27.78 14.98
CA LEU A 165 -7.57 -28.08 14.23
C LEU A 165 -8.47 -29.02 15.05
N PRO A 166 -9.79 -28.75 15.07
CA PRO A 166 -10.74 -29.59 15.78
C PRO A 166 -10.71 -31.00 15.18
N PRO A 167 -10.60 -32.05 16.02
CA PRO A 167 -10.61 -33.42 15.53
C PRO A 167 -11.95 -33.73 14.85
N LYS A 168 -11.95 -34.74 13.98
CA LYS A 168 -13.15 -35.14 13.22
C LYS A 168 -14.38 -35.42 14.10
N SER A 169 -14.18 -35.82 15.36
CA SER A 169 -15.26 -36.03 16.34
C SER A 169 -15.97 -34.74 16.78
N GLN A 170 -15.30 -33.58 16.67
CA GLN A 170 -15.89 -32.26 16.93
C GLN A 170 -16.46 -31.63 15.65
N LEU A 171 -16.26 -32.26 14.50
CA LEU A 171 -16.87 -31.85 13.23
C LEU A 171 -18.20 -32.57 13.03
N PRO A 172 -19.21 -31.92 12.44
CA PRO A 172 -20.50 -32.57 12.26
C PRO A 172 -20.43 -33.75 11.29
N SER A 173 -21.06 -34.85 11.70
CA SER A 173 -21.10 -36.13 10.97
C SER A 173 -22.27 -36.23 9.98
N ALA A 174 -23.33 -35.46 10.19
CA ALA A 174 -24.45 -35.36 9.26
C ALA A 174 -24.15 -34.37 8.13
N PRO A 175 -24.72 -34.56 6.92
CA PRO A 175 -24.58 -33.62 5.82
C PRO A 175 -25.00 -32.20 6.24
N GLN A 176 -24.11 -31.24 6.04
CA GLN A 176 -24.35 -29.84 6.36
C GLN A 176 -23.51 -28.92 5.47
N ALA A 177 -23.86 -27.64 5.44
CA ALA A 177 -23.09 -26.64 4.70
C ALA A 177 -21.67 -26.50 5.26
N THR A 178 -20.68 -26.43 4.37
CA THR A 178 -19.25 -26.26 4.70
C THR A 178 -18.96 -25.00 5.50
N ARG A 179 -19.80 -23.94 5.40
CA ARG A 179 -19.72 -22.73 6.26
C ARG A 179 -19.74 -23.06 7.75
N LYS A 180 -20.43 -24.13 8.17
CA LYS A 180 -20.52 -24.52 9.58
C LYS A 180 -19.22 -25.19 10.04
N SER A 181 -18.65 -26.08 9.22
CA SER A 181 -17.33 -26.67 9.51
C SER A 181 -16.22 -25.62 9.49
N SER A 182 -16.28 -24.64 8.57
CA SER A 182 -15.36 -23.50 8.53
C SER A 182 -15.46 -22.64 9.80
N GLY A 183 -16.67 -22.33 10.28
CA GLY A 183 -16.87 -21.61 11.54
C GLY A 183 -16.25 -22.32 12.76
N ILE A 184 -16.36 -23.64 12.82
CA ILE A 184 -15.76 -24.47 13.90
C ILE A 184 -14.22 -24.38 13.85
N VAL A 185 -13.63 -24.47 12.65
CA VAL A 185 -12.18 -24.31 12.47
C VAL A 185 -11.71 -22.91 12.86
N VAL A 186 -12.41 -21.86 12.40
CA VAL A 186 -12.06 -20.47 12.72
C VAL A 186 -12.15 -20.19 14.22
N GLN A 187 -13.17 -20.71 14.91
CA GLN A 187 -13.31 -20.56 16.37
C GLN A 187 -12.17 -21.24 17.14
N ALA A 188 -11.65 -22.36 16.64
CA ALA A 188 -10.50 -23.03 17.25
C ALA A 188 -9.19 -22.24 17.05
N LEU A 189 -9.01 -21.62 15.87
CA LEU A 189 -7.78 -20.93 15.50
C LEU A 189 -7.71 -19.47 16.00
N ALA A 190 -8.79 -18.69 15.89
CA ALA A 190 -8.78 -17.24 16.13
C ALA A 190 -8.24 -16.82 17.52
N PRO A 191 -8.57 -17.49 18.64
CA PRO A 191 -8.01 -17.13 19.94
C PRO A 191 -6.51 -17.39 20.07
N ARG A 192 -5.92 -18.18 19.17
CA ARG A 192 -4.52 -18.62 19.20
C ARG A 192 -3.63 -17.91 18.18
N PHE A 193 -4.23 -17.19 17.22
CA PHE A 193 -3.51 -16.43 16.20
C PHE A 193 -3.98 -14.97 16.22
N PRO A 194 -3.36 -14.09 17.03
CA PRO A 194 -3.72 -12.67 17.11
C PRO A 194 -3.62 -11.93 15.76
N ALA A 195 -2.83 -12.46 14.83
CA ALA A 195 -2.71 -11.94 13.48
C ALA A 195 -3.85 -12.38 12.52
N LEU A 196 -4.69 -13.34 12.92
CA LEU A 196 -5.85 -13.74 12.14
C LEU A 196 -6.93 -12.65 12.25
N MET A 197 -7.02 -11.81 11.23
CA MET A 197 -8.08 -10.82 11.09
C MET A 197 -9.18 -11.36 10.18
N LEU A 198 -10.42 -11.20 10.63
CA LEU A 198 -11.63 -11.54 9.86
C LEU A 198 -12.41 -10.24 9.66
N GLY A 199 -12.76 -9.96 8.42
CA GLY A 199 -13.58 -8.81 8.01
C GLY A 199 -14.91 -9.26 7.44
#